data_AF-A0A940UHX9-F1
#
_entry.id   AF-A0A940UHX9-F1
#
_cell.length_a   1.000
_cell.length_b   1.000
_cell.length_c   1.000
_cell.angle_alpha   90.00
_cell.angle_beta   90.00
_cell.angle_gamma   90.00
#
_symmetry.space_group_name_H-M   'P 1'
#
loop_
_entity.id
_entity.type
_entity.pdbx_description
1 polymer ?
#
loop_
_entity_poly.entity_id
_entity_poly.type
_entity_poly.pdbx_seq_one_letter_code
_entity_poly.pdbx_strand_id
1 'polypeptide(L)'
;AGYTFVHPYDDDEIIAGQGTLGAELIESMDRIDYVIVPVGGGGLISGIALMVKETLSSAKVIGVQTESATSAFASFKEGKVSSRTPLPTIADGIAVGRVGERPFEIITRYVDDIALVTEEPIAMSVVLFLERMKFVVEGAGAVGLAALLEHRERFLGKRVVIVVSGGNIDLTLIDRIIQKGLLTSGRMTVLEVVVDDVPGSLHALSGIIASHRGNIVNVTHDRLEPDVSIGRTRIIFTMETRGTAHFAEMLSEMKAKGFKPTVKHSTEDKG
;
A
#
# COMPACT_ATOMS: atom_id res chain seq x y z
N ALA A 1 41.60 -13.88 -10.84
CA ALA A 1 41.17 -12.63 -10.18
C ALA A 1 39.90 -12.94 -9.40
N GLY A 2 39.89 -12.66 -8.09
CA GLY A 2 38.71 -12.81 -7.24
C GLY A 2 38.16 -11.42 -6.93
N TYR A 3 36.86 -11.22 -7.11
CA TYR A 3 36.17 -10.02 -6.65
C TYR A 3 35.78 -10.19 -5.17
N THR A 4 35.85 -9.12 -4.39
CA THR A 4 35.31 -9.10 -3.03
C THR A 4 33.79 -9.06 -3.10
N PHE A 5 33.12 -10.03 -2.50
CA PHE A 5 31.68 -10.01 -2.38
C PHE A 5 31.25 -9.01 -1.30
N VAL A 6 30.37 -8.08 -1.64
CA VAL A 6 29.78 -7.11 -0.71
C VAL A 6 28.36 -7.57 -0.40
N HIS A 7 28.11 -7.99 0.84
CA HIS A 7 26.79 -8.47 1.24
C HIS A 7 25.81 -7.29 1.31
N PRO A 8 24.56 -7.42 0.86
CA PRO A 8 23.59 -6.32 0.95
C PRO A 8 23.14 -5.93 2.37
N TYR A 9 23.52 -6.68 3.43
CA TYR A 9 23.03 -6.44 4.80
C TYR A 9 23.75 -7.22 5.91
N ASP A 10 24.26 -8.42 5.66
CA ASP A 10 24.85 -9.31 6.69
C ASP A 10 26.35 -9.09 6.86
N ASP A 11 26.73 -7.83 7.05
CA ASP A 11 28.11 -7.36 7.16
C ASP A 11 28.19 -6.18 8.14
N ASP A 12 29.20 -6.16 9.00
CA ASP A 12 29.32 -5.18 10.08
C ASP A 12 29.51 -3.74 9.56
N GLU A 13 30.25 -3.56 8.46
CA GLU A 13 30.44 -2.24 7.85
C GLU A 13 29.15 -1.75 7.18
N ILE A 14 28.39 -2.66 6.56
CA ILE A 14 27.09 -2.34 5.98
C ILE A 14 26.11 -1.91 7.07
N ILE A 15 26.04 -2.65 8.18
CA ILE A 15 25.17 -2.34 9.32
C ILE A 15 25.56 -1.00 9.94
N ALA A 16 26.85 -0.77 10.20
CA ALA A 16 27.35 0.49 10.73
C ALA A 16 27.03 1.67 9.81
N GLY A 17 27.19 1.47 8.49
CA GLY A 17 26.82 2.44 7.48
C GLY A 17 25.34 2.79 7.49
N GLN A 18 24.44 1.82 7.70
CA GLN A 18 23.01 2.12 7.85
C GLN A 18 22.68 2.83 9.18
N GLY A 19 23.50 2.62 10.21
CA GLY A 19 23.34 3.24 11.52
C GLY A 19 23.55 4.75 11.52
N THR A 20 24.19 5.32 10.50
CA THR A 20 24.35 6.78 10.37
C THR A 20 23.01 7.50 10.34
N LEU A 21 21.97 6.90 9.72
CA LEU A 21 20.61 7.44 9.78
C LEU A 21 20.09 7.50 11.22
N GLY A 22 20.42 6.51 12.05
CA GLY A 22 20.12 6.54 13.49
C GLY A 22 20.79 7.72 14.21
N ALA A 23 22.04 8.04 13.86
CA ALA A 23 22.75 9.20 14.38
C ALA A 23 22.05 10.52 13.98
N GLU A 24 21.71 10.67 12.71
CA GLU A 24 21.00 11.85 12.19
C GLU A 24 19.64 12.05 12.88
N LEU A 25 18.91 10.97 13.16
CA LEU A 25 17.62 11.03 13.87
C LEU A 25 17.77 11.58 15.29
N ILE A 26 18.80 11.14 16.01
CA ILE A 26 19.08 11.57 17.38
C ILE A 26 19.51 13.05 17.40
N GLU A 27 20.32 13.47 16.44
CA GLU A 27 20.75 14.88 16.31
C GLU A 27 19.59 15.81 15.93
N SER A 28 18.61 15.30 15.18
CA SER A 28 17.50 16.11 14.65
C SER A 28 16.33 16.27 15.61
N MET A 29 16.19 15.42 16.64
CA MET A 29 14.97 15.38 17.47
C MET A 29 15.26 15.07 18.94
N ASP A 30 14.88 16.00 19.83
CA ASP A 30 15.07 15.85 21.29
C ASP A 30 14.20 14.76 21.93
N ARG A 31 13.15 14.31 21.24
CA ARG A 31 12.21 13.31 21.75
C ARG A 31 11.65 12.50 20.60
N ILE A 32 11.70 11.18 20.74
CA ILE A 32 11.08 10.20 19.85
C ILE A 32 10.45 9.12 20.74
N ASP A 33 9.17 8.80 20.51
CA ASP A 33 8.53 7.68 21.22
C ASP A 33 8.69 6.38 20.42
N TYR A 34 8.60 6.44 19.08
CA TYR A 34 8.74 5.29 18.18
C TYR A 34 9.57 5.63 16.93
N VAL A 35 10.44 4.70 16.53
CA VAL A 35 11.12 4.69 15.23
C VAL A 35 10.65 3.45 14.48
N ILE A 36 9.98 3.65 13.34
CA ILE A 36 9.43 2.57 12.52
C ILE A 36 10.35 2.35 11.33
N VAL A 37 10.88 1.13 11.19
CA VAL A 37 11.89 0.78 10.18
C VAL A 37 11.45 -0.42 9.34
N PRO A 38 11.49 -0.35 8.00
CA PRO A 38 11.25 -1.52 7.15
C PRO A 38 12.32 -2.60 7.35
N VAL A 39 11.93 -3.88 7.32
CA VAL A 39 12.84 -5.01 7.57
C VAL A 39 12.83 -5.99 6.41
N GLY A 40 13.90 -5.95 5.60
CA GLY A 40 14.26 -7.02 4.67
C GLY A 40 15.24 -8.00 5.34
N GLY A 41 16.51 -7.96 4.95
CA GLY A 41 17.57 -8.77 5.56
C GLY A 41 18.05 -8.29 6.94
N GLY A 42 17.58 -7.14 7.41
CA GLY A 42 17.79 -6.64 8.77
C GLY A 42 18.91 -5.60 8.96
N GLY A 43 19.73 -5.33 7.94
CA GLY A 43 20.88 -4.41 8.08
C GLY A 43 20.49 -3.00 8.52
N LEU A 44 19.47 -2.41 7.86
CA LEU A 44 18.98 -1.06 8.17
C LEU A 44 18.46 -0.92 9.60
N ILE A 45 17.53 -1.78 10.00
CA ILE A 45 16.98 -1.74 11.36
C ILE A 45 18.03 -2.03 12.41
N SER A 46 19.01 -2.89 12.13
CA SER A 46 20.09 -3.20 13.08
C SER A 46 20.95 -1.98 13.37
N GLY A 47 21.40 -1.28 12.31
CA GLY A 47 22.20 -0.06 12.47
C GLY A 47 21.45 1.04 13.22
N ILE A 48 20.19 1.29 12.82
CA ILE A 48 19.35 2.30 13.47
C ILE A 48 19.05 1.92 14.91
N ALA A 49 18.68 0.66 15.18
CA ALA A 49 18.32 0.21 16.52
C ALA A 49 19.49 0.34 17.49
N LEU A 50 20.70 -0.05 17.06
CA LEU A 50 21.91 0.11 17.85
C LEU A 50 22.12 1.57 18.24
N MET A 51 22.14 2.49 17.27
CA MET A 51 22.36 3.91 17.57
C MET A 51 21.27 4.52 18.46
N VAL A 52 20.00 4.23 18.15
CA VAL A 52 18.85 4.74 18.90
C VAL A 52 18.85 4.20 20.33
N LYS A 53 19.14 2.91 20.55
CA LYS A 53 19.09 2.32 21.89
C LYS A 53 20.26 2.73 22.78
N GLU A 54 21.44 2.94 22.21
CA GLU A 54 22.61 3.43 22.95
C GLU A 54 22.45 4.89 23.42
N THR A 55 21.70 5.71 22.67
CA THR A 55 21.61 7.16 22.97
C THR A 55 20.25 7.57 23.54
N LEU A 56 19.16 6.97 23.06
CA LEU A 56 17.77 7.26 23.43
C LEU A 56 17.03 5.95 23.76
N SER A 57 17.49 5.26 24.80
CA SER A 57 16.98 3.93 25.20
C SER A 57 15.47 3.88 25.47
N SER A 58 14.83 5.02 25.78
CA SER A 58 13.37 5.13 25.97
C SER A 58 12.56 5.04 24.67
N ALA A 59 13.16 5.35 23.52
CA ALA A 59 12.49 5.24 22.23
C ALA A 59 12.31 3.77 21.84
N LYS A 60 11.16 3.43 21.26
CA LYS A 60 10.89 2.07 20.77
C LYS A 60 11.23 1.95 19.29
N VAL A 61 12.02 0.96 18.92
CA VAL A 61 12.36 0.66 17.53
C VAL A 61 11.51 -0.51 17.07
N ILE A 62 10.65 -0.26 16.09
CA ILE A 62 9.67 -1.22 15.58
C ILE A 62 10.04 -1.58 14.14
N GLY A 63 10.33 -2.85 13.90
CA GLY A 63 10.46 -3.38 12.56
C GLY A 63 9.10 -3.55 11.88
N VAL A 64 9.06 -3.41 10.57
CA VAL A 64 7.85 -3.68 9.78
C VAL A 64 8.18 -4.59 8.61
N GLN A 65 7.39 -5.64 8.44
CA GLN A 65 7.39 -6.50 7.26
C GLN A 65 5.99 -6.56 6.63
N THR A 66 5.91 -6.90 5.35
CA THR A 66 4.64 -7.34 4.75
C THR A 66 4.31 -8.76 5.21
N GLU A 67 3.02 -9.09 5.34
CA GLU A 67 2.56 -10.47 5.55
C GLU A 67 3.03 -11.43 4.45
N SER A 68 3.36 -10.93 3.25
CA SER A 68 3.93 -11.71 2.16
C SER A 68 5.40 -12.09 2.37
N ALA A 69 6.13 -11.48 3.30
CA ALA A 69 7.56 -11.73 3.51
C ALA A 69 7.94 -11.60 5.00
N THR A 70 7.78 -12.69 5.75
CA THR A 70 7.76 -12.68 7.23
C THR A 70 9.01 -13.28 7.89
N SER A 71 10.13 -13.36 7.17
CA SER A 71 11.34 -14.06 7.65
C SER A 71 11.90 -13.49 8.97
N ALA A 72 12.04 -12.17 9.09
CA ALA A 72 12.53 -11.52 10.28
C ALA A 72 11.52 -11.59 11.43
N PHE A 73 10.22 -11.41 11.15
CA PHE A 73 9.15 -11.60 12.14
C PHE A 73 9.17 -13.01 12.73
N ALA A 74 9.22 -14.04 11.87
CA ALA A 74 9.29 -15.42 12.30
C ALA A 74 10.56 -15.67 13.13
N SER A 75 11.70 -15.16 12.68
CA SER A 75 12.98 -15.32 13.39
C SER A 75 12.95 -14.67 14.77
N PHE A 76 12.39 -13.47 14.87
CA PHE A 76 12.22 -12.73 16.13
C PHE A 76 11.31 -13.47 17.12
N LYS A 77 10.19 -14.04 16.65
CA LYS A 77 9.27 -14.81 17.50
C LYS A 77 9.83 -16.17 17.91
N GLU A 78 10.58 -16.82 17.04
CA GLU A 78 11.16 -18.16 17.29
C GLU A 78 12.48 -18.09 18.07
N GLY A 79 13.11 -16.91 18.18
CA GLY A 79 14.39 -16.73 18.86
C GLY A 79 15.59 -17.32 18.11
N LYS A 80 15.44 -17.60 16.81
CA LYS A 80 16.50 -18.12 15.93
C LYS A 80 16.25 -17.69 14.49
N VAL A 81 17.28 -17.68 13.64
CA VAL A 81 17.13 -17.40 12.20
C VAL A 81 16.28 -18.48 11.53
N SER A 82 15.20 -18.03 10.89
CA SER A 82 14.22 -18.88 10.22
C SER A 82 13.99 -18.42 8.78
N SER A 83 14.03 -19.40 7.86
CA SER A 83 13.74 -19.16 6.45
C SER A 83 12.24 -19.24 6.17
N ARG A 84 11.74 -18.30 5.37
CA ARG A 84 10.38 -18.27 4.83
C ARG A 84 10.47 -17.96 3.34
N THR A 85 9.64 -18.61 2.52
CA THR A 85 9.55 -18.25 1.10
C THR A 85 8.68 -17.02 0.96
N PRO A 86 9.20 -15.88 0.43
CA PRO A 86 8.37 -14.71 0.18
C PRO A 86 7.32 -14.99 -0.89
N LEU A 87 6.13 -14.41 -0.71
CA LEU A 87 5.09 -14.32 -1.72
C LEU A 87 5.22 -12.99 -2.49
N PRO A 88 4.59 -12.86 -3.67
CA PRO A 88 4.55 -11.60 -4.40
C PRO A 88 4.00 -10.46 -3.53
N THR A 89 4.67 -9.31 -3.59
CA THR A 89 4.33 -8.10 -2.82
C THR A 89 4.76 -6.85 -3.57
N ILE A 90 4.09 -5.72 -3.34
CA ILE A 90 4.54 -4.40 -3.81
C ILE A 90 5.74 -3.87 -3.02
N ALA A 91 6.07 -4.48 -1.88
CA ALA A 91 7.23 -4.16 -1.03
C ALA A 91 8.40 -5.13 -1.30
N ASP A 92 8.83 -5.20 -2.55
CA ASP A 92 9.88 -6.10 -3.04
C ASP A 92 11.25 -5.89 -2.36
N GLY A 93 11.61 -4.64 -2.02
CA GLY A 93 12.83 -4.31 -1.29
C GLY A 93 12.96 -4.98 0.09
N ILE A 94 11.85 -5.46 0.67
CA ILE A 94 11.83 -6.23 1.92
C ILE A 94 11.35 -7.68 1.73
N ALA A 95 11.18 -8.14 0.48
CA ALA A 95 10.79 -9.51 0.14
C ALA A 95 11.96 -10.50 0.31
N VAL A 96 12.55 -10.53 1.51
CA VAL A 96 13.74 -11.32 1.82
C VAL A 96 13.33 -12.57 2.60
N GLY A 97 13.75 -13.75 2.11
CA GLY A 97 13.34 -15.03 2.68
C GLY A 97 14.08 -15.44 3.97
N ARG A 98 15.14 -14.74 4.34
CA ARG A 98 15.95 -15.04 5.53
C ARG A 98 16.66 -13.77 6.00
N VAL A 99 16.55 -13.46 7.29
CA VAL A 99 17.32 -12.39 7.94
C VAL A 99 18.81 -12.78 8.02
N GLY A 100 19.73 -11.80 7.97
CA GLY A 100 21.16 -12.07 8.18
C GLY A 100 21.48 -12.54 9.60
N GLU A 101 22.59 -13.24 9.79
CA GLU A 101 23.01 -13.72 11.11
C GLU A 101 23.41 -12.55 12.03
N ARG A 102 24.25 -11.62 11.54
CA ARG A 102 24.67 -10.44 12.32
C ARG A 102 23.49 -9.51 12.60
N PRO A 103 22.63 -9.15 11.61
CA PRO A 103 21.41 -8.42 11.91
C PRO A 103 20.52 -9.09 12.96
N PHE A 104 20.38 -10.41 12.94
CA PHE A 104 19.52 -11.12 13.88
C PHE A 104 20.02 -10.97 15.35
N GLU A 105 21.33 -11.06 15.58
CA GLU A 105 21.92 -10.83 16.91
C GLU A 105 21.63 -9.41 17.44
N ILE A 106 21.67 -8.40 16.57
CA ILE A 106 21.38 -7.01 16.94
C ILE A 106 19.88 -6.80 17.14
N ILE A 107 19.06 -7.32 16.23
CA ILE A 107 17.59 -7.25 16.30
C ILE A 107 17.08 -7.83 17.62
N THR A 108 17.56 -9.01 18.03
CA THR A 108 17.13 -9.66 19.29
C THR A 108 17.53 -8.87 20.54
N ARG A 109 18.58 -8.05 20.48
CA ARG A 109 19.00 -7.19 21.60
C ARG A 109 18.30 -5.84 21.64
N TYR A 110 18.09 -5.20 20.49
CA TYR A 110 17.77 -3.77 20.43
C TYR A 110 16.41 -3.43 19.81
N VAL A 111 15.78 -4.33 19.05
CA VAL A 111 14.46 -4.09 18.44
C VAL A 111 13.35 -4.51 19.39
N ASP A 112 12.38 -3.63 19.64
CA ASP A 112 11.33 -3.86 20.62
C ASP A 112 10.21 -4.77 20.10
N ASP A 113 9.92 -4.72 18.79
CA ASP A 113 8.90 -5.54 18.15
C ASP A 113 9.05 -5.52 16.62
N ILE A 114 8.41 -6.48 15.95
CA ILE A 114 8.23 -6.49 14.50
C ILE A 114 6.74 -6.61 14.20
N ALA A 115 6.19 -5.62 13.50
CA ALA A 115 4.81 -5.61 13.04
C ALA A 115 4.70 -6.15 11.61
N LEU A 116 3.57 -6.78 11.32
CA LEU A 116 3.18 -7.15 9.96
C LEU A 116 2.14 -6.17 9.44
N VAL A 117 2.16 -5.96 8.12
CA VAL A 117 1.17 -5.16 7.39
C VAL A 117 0.71 -5.87 6.14
N THR A 118 -0.55 -5.64 5.78
CA THR A 118 -1.15 -6.19 4.55
C THR A 118 -0.83 -5.34 3.32
N GLU A 119 -1.03 -5.87 2.11
CA GLU A 119 -0.72 -5.17 0.86
C GLU A 119 -1.58 -3.90 0.64
N GLU A 120 -2.85 -3.93 1.08
CA GLU A 120 -3.78 -2.81 0.95
C GLU A 120 -3.28 -1.53 1.66
N PRO A 121 -2.93 -1.55 2.96
CA PRO A 121 -2.31 -0.41 3.65
C PRO A 121 -0.99 0.07 3.04
N ILE A 122 -0.16 -0.83 2.49
CA ILE A 122 1.08 -0.44 1.79
C ILE A 122 0.72 0.37 0.53
N ALA A 123 -0.21 -0.12 -0.29
CA ALA A 123 -0.64 0.58 -1.50
C ALA A 123 -1.26 1.94 -1.17
N MET A 124 -2.11 2.00 -0.15
CA MET A 124 -2.69 3.26 0.33
C MET A 124 -1.61 4.24 0.81
N SER A 125 -0.57 3.74 1.47
CA SER A 125 0.54 4.57 1.96
C SER A 125 1.32 5.20 0.82
N VAL A 126 1.57 4.46 -0.28
CA VAL A 126 2.17 5.02 -1.51
C VAL A 126 1.31 6.18 -2.05
N VAL A 127 -0.01 5.99 -2.15
CA VAL A 127 -0.93 7.05 -2.58
C VAL A 127 -0.86 8.26 -1.65
N LEU A 128 -0.86 8.05 -0.33
CA LEU A 128 -0.83 9.14 0.65
C LEU A 128 0.49 9.91 0.62
N PHE A 129 1.64 9.25 0.47
CA PHE A 129 2.92 9.92 0.26
C PHE A 129 2.88 10.81 -0.98
N LEU A 130 2.34 10.29 -2.09
CA LEU A 130 2.23 11.05 -3.33
C LEU A 130 1.23 12.20 -3.22
N GLU A 131 0.05 11.98 -2.64
CA GLU A 131 -1.00 12.99 -2.54
C GLU A 131 -0.65 14.10 -1.54
N ARG A 132 -0.09 13.76 -0.38
CA ARG A 132 0.12 14.70 0.73
C ARG A 132 1.53 15.28 0.79
N MET A 133 2.54 14.45 0.57
CA MET A 133 3.95 14.86 0.67
C MET A 133 4.59 15.13 -0.68
N LYS A 134 3.94 14.72 -1.79
CA LYS A 134 4.50 14.75 -3.15
C LYS A 134 5.76 13.88 -3.28
N PHE A 135 5.91 12.90 -2.40
CA PHE A 135 7.01 11.95 -2.44
C PHE A 135 6.62 10.73 -3.28
N VAL A 136 7.52 10.33 -4.16
CA VAL A 136 7.45 9.06 -4.85
C VAL A 136 8.16 8.04 -3.97
N VAL A 137 7.39 7.10 -3.41
CA VAL A 137 7.86 6.13 -2.41
C VAL A 137 7.50 4.73 -2.91
N GLU A 138 8.45 3.80 -2.81
CA GLU A 138 8.22 2.39 -3.17
C GLU A 138 7.49 1.64 -2.04
N GLY A 139 7.02 0.41 -2.30
CA GLY A 139 6.26 -0.33 -1.28
C GLY A 139 7.05 -0.55 0.01
N ALA A 140 8.34 -0.91 -0.09
CA ALA A 140 9.23 -1.08 1.06
C ALA A 140 9.39 0.22 1.86
N GLY A 141 9.57 1.36 1.20
CA GLY A 141 9.63 2.67 1.86
C GLY A 141 8.30 3.11 2.47
N ALA A 142 7.18 2.57 2.00
CA ALA A 142 5.84 2.95 2.44
C ALA A 142 5.33 2.13 3.64
N VAL A 143 5.93 0.98 3.97
CA VAL A 143 5.41 0.05 5.00
C VAL A 143 5.33 0.67 6.39
N GLY A 144 6.20 1.63 6.70
CA GLY A 144 6.15 2.30 8.00
C GLY A 144 4.88 3.14 8.18
N LEU A 145 4.44 3.84 7.12
CA LEU A 145 3.14 4.51 7.11
C LEU A 145 1.99 3.50 7.10
N ALA A 146 2.15 2.38 6.41
CA ALA A 146 1.16 1.30 6.39
C ALA A 146 0.89 0.77 7.81
N ALA A 147 1.95 0.59 8.61
CA ALA A 147 1.84 0.15 9.99
C ALA A 147 1.09 1.16 10.87
N LEU A 148 1.24 2.46 10.62
CA LEU A 148 0.48 3.50 11.30
C LEU A 148 -1.00 3.50 10.93
N LEU A 149 -1.32 3.22 9.68
CA LEU A 149 -2.73 3.12 9.22
C LEU A 149 -3.42 1.91 9.83
N GLU A 150 -2.74 0.75 9.84
CA GLU A 150 -3.29 -0.51 10.29
C GLU A 150 -3.33 -0.61 11.83
N HIS A 151 -2.30 -0.13 12.53
CA HIS A 151 -2.17 -0.22 13.98
C HIS A 151 -2.33 1.15 14.67
N ARG A 152 -3.27 1.98 14.19
CA ARG A 152 -3.43 3.39 14.59
C ARG A 152 -3.48 3.61 16.10
N GLU A 153 -4.19 2.77 16.84
CA GLU A 153 -4.35 2.92 18.30
C GLU A 153 -3.02 2.82 19.05
N ARG A 154 -2.07 2.00 18.55
CA ARG A 154 -0.74 1.82 19.13
C ARG A 154 0.08 3.10 19.15
N PHE A 155 -0.14 3.97 18.16
CA PHE A 155 0.69 5.15 17.89
C PHE A 155 0.00 6.47 18.24
N LEU A 156 -1.25 6.43 18.70
CA LEU A 156 -2.04 7.63 18.95
C LEU A 156 -1.43 8.51 20.05
N GLY A 157 -1.26 9.81 19.75
CA GLY A 157 -0.67 10.78 20.69
C GLY A 157 0.84 10.59 20.93
N LYS A 158 1.51 9.76 20.13
CA LYS A 158 2.96 9.51 20.20
C LYS A 158 3.69 10.26 19.10
N ARG A 159 4.94 10.60 19.36
CA ARG A 159 5.87 11.12 18.36
C ARG A 159 6.55 9.96 17.66
N VAL A 160 6.12 9.72 16.43
CA VAL A 160 6.56 8.59 15.61
C VAL A 160 7.42 9.11 14.46
N VAL A 161 8.58 8.48 14.28
CA VAL A 161 9.45 8.63 13.12
C VAL A 161 9.24 7.44 12.21
N ILE A 162 9.03 7.70 10.92
CA ILE A 162 8.94 6.67 9.88
C ILE A 162 10.17 6.77 9.01
N VAL A 163 10.89 5.67 8.85
CA VAL A 163 11.98 5.59 7.88
C VAL A 163 11.39 5.31 6.49
N VAL A 164 11.54 6.28 5.59
CA VAL A 164 11.19 6.14 4.16
C VAL A 164 12.44 5.65 3.43
N SER A 165 12.57 4.33 3.25
CA SER A 165 13.83 3.69 2.83
C SER A 165 14.16 3.82 1.35
N GLY A 166 13.19 4.14 0.49
CA GLY A 166 13.40 4.15 -0.95
C GLY A 166 12.21 4.66 -1.75
N GLY A 167 12.48 4.97 -3.02
CA GLY A 167 11.53 5.51 -3.98
C GLY A 167 11.69 4.93 -5.38
N ASN A 168 12.36 3.77 -5.51
CA ASN A 168 12.60 3.13 -6.80
C ASN A 168 11.38 2.29 -7.20
N ILE A 169 10.35 2.96 -7.68
CA ILE A 169 9.07 2.35 -8.04
C ILE A 169 8.75 2.56 -9.52
N ASP A 170 8.24 1.50 -10.15
CA ASP A 170 7.79 1.54 -11.53
C ASP A 170 6.49 2.38 -11.69
N LEU A 171 6.46 3.27 -12.68
CA LEU A 171 5.32 4.16 -12.91
C LEU A 171 4.03 3.39 -13.26
N THR A 172 4.11 2.21 -13.87
CA THR A 172 2.93 1.38 -14.14
C THR A 172 2.38 0.77 -12.85
N LEU A 173 3.23 0.49 -11.86
CA LEU A 173 2.77 0.07 -10.53
C LEU A 173 2.08 1.23 -9.81
N ILE A 174 2.64 2.44 -9.89
CA ILE A 174 1.99 3.64 -9.34
C ILE A 174 0.62 3.86 -9.97
N ASP A 175 0.52 3.81 -11.29
CA ASP A 175 -0.77 3.95 -11.99
C ASP A 175 -1.79 2.93 -11.48
N ARG A 176 -1.43 1.63 -11.43
CA ARG A 176 -2.31 0.58 -10.88
C ARG A 176 -2.76 0.87 -9.44
N ILE A 177 -1.83 1.32 -8.59
CA ILE A 177 -2.13 1.67 -7.19
C ILE A 177 -3.09 2.87 -7.12
N ILE A 178 -2.88 3.91 -7.91
CA ILE A 178 -3.74 5.09 -7.98
C ILE A 178 -5.14 4.68 -8.45
N GLN A 179 -5.25 3.92 -9.54
CA GLN A 179 -6.53 3.42 -10.06
C GLN A 179 -7.29 2.63 -8.99
N LYS A 180 -6.63 1.69 -8.29
CA LYS A 180 -7.23 0.93 -7.19
C LYS A 180 -7.66 1.85 -6.03
N GLY A 181 -6.86 2.85 -5.69
CA GLY A 181 -7.18 3.84 -4.65
C GLY A 181 -8.38 4.74 -5.01
N LEU A 182 -8.49 5.16 -6.27
CA LEU A 182 -9.62 5.93 -6.78
C LEU A 182 -10.91 5.09 -6.78
N LEU A 183 -10.83 3.82 -7.19
CA LEU A 183 -11.96 2.88 -7.11
C LEU A 183 -12.40 2.66 -5.65
N THR A 184 -11.46 2.43 -4.74
CA THR A 184 -11.75 2.17 -3.32
C THR A 184 -12.41 3.36 -2.64
N SER A 185 -11.95 4.59 -2.95
CA SER A 185 -12.54 5.82 -2.42
C SER A 185 -13.85 6.24 -3.11
N GLY A 186 -14.29 5.50 -4.13
CA GLY A 186 -15.44 5.85 -4.98
C GLY A 186 -15.20 7.07 -5.87
N ARG A 187 -13.98 7.61 -5.91
CA ARG A 187 -13.61 8.73 -6.80
C ARG A 187 -13.53 8.30 -8.27
N MET A 188 -13.40 7.01 -8.51
CA MET A 188 -13.65 6.37 -9.80
C MET A 188 -14.61 5.20 -9.59
N THR A 189 -15.53 4.97 -10.51
CA THR A 189 -16.48 3.85 -10.43
C THR A 189 -16.68 3.21 -11.79
N VAL A 190 -16.98 1.91 -11.77
CA VAL A 190 -17.29 1.13 -12.97
C VAL A 190 -18.71 0.58 -12.86
N LEU A 191 -19.55 1.00 -13.80
CA LEU A 191 -20.96 0.68 -13.85
C LEU A 191 -21.27 -0.10 -15.12
N GLU A 192 -21.99 -1.20 -14.99
CA GLU A 192 -22.54 -1.94 -16.11
C GLU A 192 -24.07 -1.78 -16.17
N VAL A 193 -24.60 -1.56 -17.37
CA VAL A 193 -26.04 -1.57 -17.63
C VAL A 193 -26.33 -2.32 -18.91
N VAL A 194 -27.30 -3.23 -18.88
CA VAL A 194 -27.82 -3.89 -20.10
C VAL A 194 -29.11 -3.17 -20.52
N VAL A 195 -29.14 -2.70 -21.77
CA VAL A 195 -30.27 -1.95 -22.35
C VAL A 195 -30.66 -2.54 -23.69
N ASP A 196 -31.85 -2.17 -24.19
CA ASP A 196 -32.25 -2.51 -25.55
C ASP A 196 -31.37 -1.76 -26.56
N ASP A 197 -30.95 -2.47 -27.61
CA ASP A 197 -30.02 -1.95 -28.63
C ASP A 197 -30.77 -1.11 -29.67
N VAL A 198 -31.27 0.04 -29.22
CA VAL A 198 -32.04 1.00 -30.02
C VAL A 198 -31.46 2.41 -29.91
N PRO A 199 -31.69 3.29 -30.90
CA PRO A 199 -31.25 4.68 -30.82
C PRO A 199 -31.79 5.37 -29.56
N GLY A 200 -30.90 6.07 -28.84
CA GLY A 200 -31.23 6.83 -27.63
C GLY A 200 -30.91 6.14 -26.30
N SER A 201 -30.69 4.82 -26.26
CA SER A 201 -30.39 4.10 -25.00
C SER A 201 -29.13 4.63 -24.29
N LEU A 202 -28.05 4.82 -25.04
CA LEU A 202 -26.81 5.42 -24.51
C LEU A 202 -27.02 6.88 -24.08
N HIS A 203 -27.79 7.66 -24.86
CA HIS A 203 -28.10 9.06 -24.54
C HIS A 203 -28.89 9.19 -23.22
N ALA A 204 -29.84 8.30 -22.98
CA ALA A 204 -30.60 8.29 -21.73
C ALA A 204 -29.70 8.05 -20.51
N LEU A 205 -28.76 7.09 -20.61
CA LEU A 205 -27.81 6.79 -19.55
C LEU A 205 -26.77 7.90 -19.35
N SER A 206 -26.14 8.37 -20.42
CA SER A 206 -25.16 9.45 -20.35
C SER A 206 -25.79 10.77 -19.91
N GLY A 207 -27.07 11.01 -20.24
CA GLY A 207 -27.85 12.14 -19.77
C GLY A 207 -28.06 12.15 -18.26
N ILE A 208 -28.28 10.98 -17.64
CA ILE A 208 -28.35 10.85 -16.17
C ILE A 208 -26.98 11.11 -15.55
N ILE A 209 -25.90 10.54 -16.12
CA ILE A 209 -24.55 10.80 -15.61
C ILE A 209 -24.23 12.31 -15.67
N ALA A 210 -24.60 12.96 -16.77
CA ALA A 210 -24.41 14.39 -16.96
C ALA A 210 -25.25 15.26 -16.01
N SER A 211 -26.50 14.88 -15.70
CA SER A 211 -27.36 15.65 -14.77
C SER A 211 -26.79 15.70 -13.35
N HIS A 212 -26.08 14.65 -12.95
CA HIS A 212 -25.35 14.59 -11.68
C HIS A 212 -23.96 15.22 -11.73
N ARG A 213 -23.48 15.64 -12.92
CA ARG A 213 -22.10 16.10 -13.15
C ARG A 213 -21.05 15.00 -12.92
N GLY A 214 -21.38 13.76 -13.26
CA GLY A 214 -20.38 12.70 -13.40
C GLY A 214 -19.54 12.90 -14.66
N ASN A 215 -18.24 12.62 -14.58
CA ASN A 215 -17.35 12.68 -15.74
C ASN A 215 -17.12 11.28 -16.27
N ILE A 216 -17.42 11.05 -17.54
CA ILE A 216 -17.24 9.73 -18.18
C ILE A 216 -15.81 9.65 -18.71
N VAL A 217 -15.03 8.73 -18.16
CA VAL A 217 -13.65 8.46 -18.59
C VAL A 217 -13.64 7.52 -19.78
N ASN A 218 -14.47 6.47 -19.74
CA ASN A 218 -14.56 5.47 -20.78
C ASN A 218 -15.98 4.92 -20.91
N VAL A 219 -16.37 4.56 -22.13
CA VAL A 219 -17.61 3.84 -22.44
C VAL A 219 -17.28 2.66 -23.33
N THR A 220 -17.69 1.48 -22.92
CA THR A 220 -17.59 0.26 -23.73
C THR A 220 -18.99 -0.25 -24.04
N HIS A 221 -19.24 -0.52 -25.33
CA HIS A 221 -20.44 -1.20 -25.81
C HIS A 221 -20.09 -2.63 -26.19
N ASP A 222 -20.81 -3.59 -25.63
CA ASP A 222 -20.62 -5.00 -25.94
C ASP A 222 -21.96 -5.66 -26.31
N ARG A 223 -21.94 -6.39 -27.42
CA ARG A 223 -23.07 -7.14 -27.99
C ARG A 223 -22.75 -8.61 -28.21
N LEU A 224 -21.49 -9.01 -28.00
CA LEU A 224 -20.94 -10.30 -28.40
C LEU A 224 -20.77 -11.25 -27.21
N GLU A 225 -20.95 -10.75 -26.00
CA GLU A 225 -20.92 -11.57 -24.78
C GLU A 225 -22.09 -12.57 -24.73
N PRO A 226 -21.84 -13.86 -24.41
CA PRO A 226 -22.84 -14.91 -24.50
C PRO A 226 -24.10 -14.71 -23.63
N ASP A 227 -24.00 -13.89 -22.59
CA ASP A 227 -25.09 -13.58 -21.66
C ASP A 227 -25.95 -12.37 -22.07
N VAL A 228 -25.61 -11.71 -23.18
CA VAL A 228 -26.39 -10.61 -23.75
C VAL A 228 -27.35 -11.16 -24.81
N SER A 229 -28.66 -11.09 -24.53
CA SER A 229 -29.68 -11.53 -25.48
C SER A 229 -29.65 -10.70 -26.78
N ILE A 230 -30.00 -11.33 -27.90
CA ILE A 230 -30.14 -10.65 -29.20
C ILE A 230 -31.09 -9.45 -29.07
N GLY A 231 -30.70 -8.30 -29.62
CA GLY A 231 -31.46 -7.05 -29.53
C GLY A 231 -31.19 -6.23 -28.26
N ARG A 232 -30.26 -6.68 -27.41
CA ARG A 232 -29.74 -5.91 -26.27
C ARG A 232 -28.26 -5.61 -26.43
N THR A 233 -27.80 -4.60 -25.70
CA THR A 233 -26.38 -4.22 -25.63
C THR A 233 -26.02 -3.99 -24.17
N ARG A 234 -24.84 -4.47 -23.79
CA ARG A 234 -24.18 -4.12 -22.53
C ARG A 234 -23.43 -2.80 -22.72
N ILE A 235 -23.56 -1.91 -21.76
CA ILE A 235 -22.85 -0.65 -21.70
C ILE A 235 -22.10 -0.60 -20.38
N ILE A 236 -20.78 -0.44 -20.45
CA ILE A 236 -19.90 -0.31 -19.30
C ILE A 236 -19.37 1.12 -19.28
N PHE A 237 -19.67 1.85 -18.21
CA PHE A 237 -19.14 3.17 -17.94
C PHE A 237 -18.04 3.10 -16.90
N THR A 238 -16.87 3.65 -17.22
CA THR A 238 -15.90 4.08 -16.22
C THR A 238 -16.08 5.58 -16.02
N MET A 239 -16.32 6.01 -14.80
CA MET A 239 -16.60 7.42 -14.49
C MET A 239 -15.86 7.91 -13.27
N GLU A 240 -15.48 9.18 -13.27
CA GLU A 240 -15.00 9.88 -12.09
C GLU A 240 -16.19 10.46 -11.33
N THR A 241 -16.12 10.35 -10.01
CA THR A 241 -17.15 10.83 -9.10
C THR A 241 -16.53 11.57 -7.91
N ARG A 242 -17.35 12.29 -7.15
CA ARG A 242 -16.91 12.99 -5.94
C ARG A 242 -16.85 12.11 -4.69
N GLY A 243 -17.01 10.78 -4.86
CA GLY A 243 -17.03 9.79 -3.79
C GLY A 243 -18.31 8.95 -3.83
N THR A 244 -18.41 8.00 -2.90
CA THR A 244 -19.47 6.98 -2.85
C THR A 244 -20.89 7.58 -2.81
N ALA A 245 -21.11 8.66 -2.06
CA ALA A 245 -22.42 9.31 -1.97
C ALA A 245 -22.91 9.85 -3.33
N HIS A 246 -22.03 10.52 -4.08
CA HIS A 246 -22.35 11.03 -5.41
C HIS A 246 -22.67 9.91 -6.39
N PHE A 247 -21.95 8.79 -6.30
CA PHE A 247 -22.25 7.61 -7.11
C PHE A 247 -23.59 6.96 -6.74
N ALA A 248 -23.93 6.89 -5.46
CA ALA A 248 -25.20 6.35 -4.99
C ALA A 248 -26.42 7.16 -5.50
N GLU A 249 -26.31 8.50 -5.52
CA GLU A 249 -27.34 9.38 -6.10
C GLU A 249 -27.59 9.07 -7.59
N MET A 250 -26.51 8.93 -8.37
CA MET A 250 -26.60 8.53 -9.79
C MET A 250 -27.26 7.17 -9.98
N LEU A 251 -26.87 6.16 -9.18
CA LEU A 251 -27.48 4.83 -9.23
C LEU A 251 -28.97 4.84 -8.92
N SER A 252 -29.37 5.66 -7.94
CA SER A 252 -30.77 5.82 -7.55
C SER A 252 -31.62 6.38 -8.69
N GLU A 253 -31.15 7.43 -9.38
CA GLU A 253 -31.87 8.00 -10.52
C GLU A 253 -31.96 7.01 -11.69
N MET A 254 -30.88 6.26 -11.98
CA MET A 254 -30.91 5.23 -13.01
C MET A 254 -31.96 4.15 -12.72
N LYS A 255 -32.01 3.67 -11.47
CA LYS A 255 -33.02 2.70 -11.03
C LYS A 255 -34.44 3.26 -11.12
N ALA A 256 -34.64 4.53 -10.73
CA ALA A 256 -35.93 5.20 -10.83
C ALA A 256 -36.42 5.34 -12.27
N LYS A 257 -35.50 5.47 -13.24
CA LYS A 257 -35.79 5.50 -14.69
C LYS A 257 -35.91 4.10 -15.32
N GLY A 258 -35.90 3.04 -14.52
CA GLY A 258 -36.13 1.66 -14.97
C GLY A 258 -34.88 0.92 -15.45
N PHE A 259 -33.70 1.52 -15.35
CA PHE A 259 -32.45 0.84 -15.64
C PHE A 259 -32.07 -0.12 -14.51
N LYS A 260 -31.32 -1.17 -14.86
CA LYS A 260 -30.80 -2.16 -13.89
C LYS A 260 -29.27 -2.08 -13.85
N PRO A 261 -28.71 -1.05 -13.21
CA PRO A 261 -27.26 -0.92 -13.08
C PRO A 261 -26.67 -1.99 -12.15
N THR A 262 -25.57 -2.59 -12.58
CA THR A 262 -24.72 -3.48 -11.79
C THR A 262 -23.39 -2.79 -11.57
N VAL A 263 -22.94 -2.70 -10.31
CA VAL A 263 -21.64 -2.11 -10.01
C VAL A 263 -20.58 -3.21 -10.10
N LYS A 264 -19.54 -3.01 -10.91
CA LYS A 264 -18.47 -4.01 -11.09
C LYS A 264 -17.36 -3.88 -10.05
N HIS A 265 -17.18 -2.68 -9.50
CA HIS A 265 -16.23 -2.40 -8.43
C HIS A 265 -16.81 -1.32 -7.50
N SER A 266 -17.46 -1.73 -6.41
CA SER A 266 -17.66 -0.85 -5.25
C SER A 266 -17.10 -1.51 -4.00
N THR A 267 -16.69 -0.67 -3.06
CA THR A 267 -16.23 -1.03 -1.72
C THR A 267 -17.29 -1.66 -0.82
N GLU A 268 -18.51 -1.89 -1.31
CA GLU A 268 -19.63 -2.40 -0.49
C GLU A 268 -19.68 -3.93 -0.34
N ASP A 269 -18.82 -4.70 -1.03
CA ASP A 269 -18.85 -6.18 -1.01
C ASP A 269 -17.83 -6.84 -0.05
N LYS A 270 -17.57 -6.23 1.11
CA LYS A 270 -16.93 -6.93 2.25
C LYS A 270 -17.75 -6.70 3.51
N GLY A 271 -18.79 -7.51 3.67
CA GLY A 271 -19.43 -7.77 4.95
C GLY A 271 -18.55 -8.60 5.88
#